data_AF-Q9N4X0-F1
#
_entry.id   AF-Q9N4X0-F1
#
_cell.length_a   1.000
_cell.length_b   1.000
_cell.length_c   1.000
_cell.angle_alpha   90.00
_cell.angle_beta   90.00
_cell.angle_gamma   90.00
#
_symmetry.space_group_name_H-M   'P 1'
#
loop_
_entity.id
_entity.type
_entity.pdbx_description
1 polymer ?
#
loop_
_entity_poly.entity_id
_entity_poly.type
_entity_poly.pdbx_seq_one_letter_code
_entity_poly.pdbx_strand_id
1 'polypeptide(L)'
;MKYTLDQLNVYNPDGKAKSISIIHGLTISTSNTNSDTTGLTGCLYLTTKNQANDPSFSVYVIKQAQTVSTTQPNSTVVILNTELNPDISNYDQPLKTSYVTNINQSPDSDLFFQWDIPASGWTQKDVTNQFFENPIILETFDWNTMKKNFTRQFFDHIEPLQIGVKYWYFTASKPVSMTMESKYVSNLMYTATSVNTTGLIVNDFVFLEHVVNFPLDLTRVRTIGTLISAFPESSTINFVYKDDQSSSRQSFSTEQTHSLFDTYMQASSLTINATALIPGRFFCQYFGVTGDLLPPGTSTPSTPSTVETTMPSTTRISTTPSAAPHEFQLICFIIAFLLVL
;
A
#
# COMPACT_ATOMS: atom_id res chain seq x y z
N MET A 1 33.84 -13.77 9.42
CA MET A 1 34.04 -13.20 8.07
C MET A 1 33.62 -11.75 8.11
N LYS A 2 34.35 -10.83 7.48
CA LYS A 2 34.00 -9.41 7.45
C LYS A 2 33.50 -9.06 6.05
N TYR A 3 32.37 -8.37 6.00
CA TYR A 3 31.82 -7.79 4.78
C TYR A 3 31.73 -6.28 4.95
N THR A 4 32.00 -5.52 3.89
CA THR A 4 31.70 -4.09 3.85
C THR A 4 30.34 -3.86 3.21
N LEU A 5 29.70 -2.73 3.51
CA LEU A 5 28.39 -2.41 2.94
C LEU A 5 28.44 -2.33 1.41
N ASP A 6 29.53 -1.84 0.83
CA ASP A 6 29.73 -1.77 -0.62
C ASP A 6 29.68 -3.15 -1.29
N GLN A 7 30.14 -4.21 -0.60
CA GLN A 7 30.09 -5.58 -1.10
C GLN A 7 28.66 -6.14 -1.11
N LEU A 8 27.77 -5.60 -0.28
CA LEU A 8 26.35 -5.97 -0.23
C LEU A 8 25.49 -5.07 -1.12
N ASN A 9 25.97 -3.87 -1.47
CA ASN A 9 25.23 -2.88 -2.24
C ASN A 9 25.19 -3.14 -3.77
N VAL A 10 25.72 -4.28 -4.22
CA VAL A 10 25.70 -4.71 -5.62
C VAL A 10 24.48 -5.58 -5.93
N TYR A 11 24.03 -5.61 -7.18
CA TYR A 11 22.95 -6.49 -7.63
C TYR A 11 23.45 -7.87 -8.02
N ASN A 12 22.62 -8.89 -7.79
CA ASN A 12 22.73 -10.12 -8.58
C ASN A 12 22.18 -9.84 -10.00
N PRO A 13 22.64 -10.59 -11.03
CA PRO A 13 22.16 -10.41 -12.41
C PRO A 13 20.64 -10.54 -12.59
N ASP A 14 19.95 -11.19 -11.65
CA ASP A 14 18.49 -11.39 -11.65
C ASP A 14 17.71 -10.27 -10.91
N GLY A 15 18.38 -9.17 -10.54
CA GLY A 15 17.79 -8.04 -9.81
C GLY A 15 17.63 -8.26 -8.30
N LYS A 16 17.85 -9.49 -7.81
CA LYS A 16 17.75 -9.79 -6.37
C LYS A 16 18.86 -9.10 -5.58
N ALA A 17 18.57 -8.85 -4.32
CA ALA A 17 19.54 -8.32 -3.37
C ALA A 17 20.72 -9.28 -3.21
N LYS A 18 21.95 -8.74 -3.16
CA LYS A 18 23.11 -9.54 -2.72
C LYS A 18 22.94 -9.90 -1.26
N SER A 19 23.22 -11.15 -0.92
CA SER A 19 23.09 -11.67 0.44
C SER A 19 24.35 -12.43 0.88
N ILE A 20 24.49 -12.55 2.20
CA ILE A 20 25.55 -13.31 2.87
C ILE A 20 24.91 -14.24 3.91
N SER A 21 25.48 -15.43 4.08
CA SER A 21 25.01 -16.38 5.10
C SER A 21 25.60 -16.07 6.47
N ILE A 22 24.74 -15.96 7.48
CA ILE A 22 25.12 -15.74 8.87
C ILE A 22 25.10 -17.09 9.61
N ILE A 23 26.24 -17.54 10.12
CA ILE A 23 26.38 -18.89 10.71
C ILE A 23 26.53 -18.86 12.25
N HIS A 24 27.04 -17.77 12.85
CA HIS A 24 27.36 -17.72 14.29
C HIS A 24 27.10 -16.36 14.96
N GLY A 25 26.22 -15.54 14.37
CA GLY A 25 25.94 -14.17 14.83
C GLY A 25 26.42 -13.11 13.84
N LEU A 26 25.83 -11.92 13.96
CA LEU A 26 26.11 -10.75 13.13
C LEU A 26 26.51 -9.59 14.04
N THR A 27 27.64 -8.96 13.75
CA THR A 27 28.05 -7.69 14.36
C THR A 27 28.13 -6.65 13.26
N ILE A 28 27.37 -5.57 13.41
CA ILE A 28 27.43 -4.41 12.53
C ILE A 28 28.23 -3.33 13.25
N SER A 29 29.26 -2.81 12.60
CA SER A 29 30.12 -1.76 13.13
C SER A 29 30.51 -0.82 11.99
N THR A 30 30.71 0.45 12.29
CA THR A 30 31.14 1.45 11.31
C THR A 30 32.37 2.21 11.81
N SER A 31 33.22 2.62 10.87
CA SER A 31 34.30 3.61 11.11
C SER A 31 33.96 4.96 10.46
N ASN A 32 32.73 5.12 9.96
CA ASN A 32 32.26 6.35 9.35
C ASN A 32 32.29 7.50 10.35
N THR A 33 32.45 8.72 9.84
CA THR A 33 32.18 9.91 10.65
C THR A 33 30.69 9.99 11.00
N ASN A 34 30.32 10.82 11.98
CA ASN A 34 28.92 11.07 12.30
C ASN A 34 28.15 11.64 11.09
N SER A 35 28.81 12.48 10.28
CA SER A 35 28.23 13.05 9.07
C SER A 35 27.93 11.98 8.02
N ASP A 36 28.89 11.10 7.75
CA ASP A 36 28.72 10.00 6.79
C ASP A 36 27.65 9.01 7.26
N THR A 37 27.61 8.72 8.56
CA THR A 37 26.62 7.82 9.16
C THR A 37 25.20 8.39 9.06
N THR A 38 25.04 9.69 9.33
CA THR A 38 23.76 10.40 9.18
C THR A 38 23.31 10.48 7.72
N GLY A 39 24.25 10.49 6.78
CA GLY A 39 23.96 10.48 5.34
C GLY A 39 23.63 9.11 4.75
N LEU A 40 23.75 8.02 5.52
CA LEU A 40 23.39 6.68 5.02
C LEU A 40 21.88 6.56 4.90
N THR A 41 21.41 6.20 3.71
CA THR A 41 19.99 5.98 3.47
C THR A 41 19.76 4.60 2.85
N GLY A 42 18.83 3.84 3.44
CA GLY A 42 18.54 2.47 3.03
C GLY A 42 18.09 1.57 4.18
N CYS A 43 18.03 0.27 3.91
CA CYS A 43 17.66 -0.75 4.88
C CYS A 43 18.57 -1.97 4.75
N LEU A 44 18.95 -2.57 5.89
CA LEU A 44 19.48 -3.92 5.94
C LEU A 44 18.34 -4.86 6.30
N TYR A 45 18.12 -5.89 5.48
CA TYR A 45 17.10 -6.90 5.74
C TYR A 45 17.73 -8.19 6.23
N LEU A 46 17.37 -8.63 7.43
CA LEU A 46 17.82 -9.88 8.02
C LEU A 46 16.74 -10.93 7.82
N THR A 47 16.98 -11.88 6.92
CA THR A 47 16.11 -13.04 6.74
C THR A 47 16.21 -13.99 7.93
N THR A 48 15.08 -14.56 8.33
CA THR A 48 15.07 -15.72 9.22
C THR A 48 15.63 -16.95 8.49
N LYS A 49 16.09 -17.95 9.24
CA LYS A 49 16.53 -19.23 8.66
C LYS A 49 15.43 -19.89 7.80
N ASN A 50 14.16 -19.77 8.19
CA ASN A 50 13.05 -20.34 7.42
C ASN A 50 12.88 -19.61 6.09
N GLN A 51 12.94 -18.27 6.07
CA GLN A 51 12.90 -17.46 4.85
C GLN A 51 14.08 -17.79 3.92
N ALA A 52 15.28 -17.92 4.47
CA ALA A 52 16.48 -18.22 3.70
C ALA A 52 16.44 -19.62 3.05
N ASN A 53 15.73 -20.57 3.66
CA ASN A 53 15.58 -21.93 3.16
C ASN A 53 14.37 -22.10 2.22
N ASP A 54 13.51 -21.09 2.09
CA ASP A 54 12.30 -21.14 1.27
C ASP A 54 12.61 -20.71 -0.17
N PRO A 55 12.51 -21.60 -1.17
CA PRO A 55 12.78 -21.25 -2.57
C PRO A 55 11.74 -20.31 -3.17
N SER A 56 10.56 -20.14 -2.56
CA SER A 56 9.54 -19.19 -2.99
C SER A 56 9.71 -17.80 -2.35
N PHE A 57 10.66 -17.64 -1.43
CA PHE A 57 10.98 -16.38 -0.76
C PHE A 57 12.09 -15.63 -1.50
N SER A 58 11.90 -14.33 -1.72
CA SER A 58 12.92 -13.48 -2.35
C SER A 58 12.91 -12.05 -1.82
N VAL A 59 14.04 -11.35 -2.02
CA VAL A 59 14.24 -9.97 -1.61
C VAL A 59 14.79 -9.18 -2.78
N TYR A 60 14.14 -8.06 -3.10
CA TYR A 60 14.55 -7.13 -4.15
C TYR A 60 14.86 -5.76 -3.53
N VAL A 61 15.88 -5.10 -4.09
CA VAL A 61 16.17 -3.69 -3.82
C VAL A 61 15.81 -2.92 -5.08
N ILE A 62 14.98 -1.88 -4.97
CA ILE A 62 14.52 -1.12 -6.13
C ILE A 62 15.32 0.18 -6.24
N LYS A 63 16.38 0.21 -7.07
CA LYS A 63 17.12 1.46 -7.41
C LYS A 63 16.83 1.99 -8.81
N GLN A 64 16.42 1.11 -9.71
CA GLN A 64 16.16 1.41 -11.12
C GLN A 64 14.98 0.57 -11.60
N ALA A 65 14.47 0.89 -12.78
CA ALA A 65 13.44 0.08 -13.43
C ALA A 65 13.93 -1.37 -13.60
N GLN A 66 13.15 -2.31 -13.09
CA GLN A 66 13.41 -3.75 -13.22
C GLN A 66 12.11 -4.54 -13.19
N THR A 67 12.14 -5.75 -13.74
CA THR A 67 11.04 -6.70 -13.60
C THR A 67 11.23 -7.52 -12.34
N VAL A 68 10.23 -7.50 -11.46
CA VAL A 68 10.12 -8.40 -10.31
C VAL A 68 9.15 -9.51 -10.68
N SER A 69 9.60 -10.76 -10.59
CA SER A 69 8.78 -11.91 -10.96
C SER A 69 8.91 -13.06 -9.97
N THR A 70 7.83 -13.82 -9.82
CA THR A 70 7.79 -15.06 -9.08
C THR A 70 7.58 -16.22 -10.06
N THR A 71 8.34 -17.29 -9.90
CA THR A 71 8.20 -18.50 -10.75
C THR A 71 7.57 -19.66 -9.99
N GLN A 72 7.53 -19.59 -8.66
CA GLN A 72 6.95 -20.60 -7.79
C GLN A 72 5.54 -20.17 -7.36
N PRO A 73 4.63 -21.13 -7.09
CA PRO A 73 3.40 -20.85 -6.38
C PRO A 73 3.69 -20.49 -4.92
N ASN A 74 2.75 -19.78 -4.28
CA ASN A 74 2.85 -19.35 -2.87
C ASN A 74 4.15 -18.60 -2.56
N SER A 75 4.52 -17.66 -3.43
CA SER A 75 5.71 -16.86 -3.28
C SER A 75 5.53 -15.72 -2.29
N THR A 76 6.62 -15.35 -1.60
CA THR A 76 6.71 -14.15 -0.78
C THR A 76 7.90 -13.32 -1.25
N VAL A 77 7.67 -12.05 -1.53
CA VAL A 77 8.71 -11.17 -2.08
C VAL A 77 8.77 -9.89 -1.26
N VAL A 78 9.92 -9.64 -0.64
CA VAL A 78 10.20 -8.40 0.11
C VAL A 78 10.81 -7.37 -0.83
N ILE A 79 10.28 -6.15 -0.76
CA ILE A 79 10.71 -5.00 -1.54
C ILE A 79 11.35 -3.99 -0.60
N LEU A 80 12.61 -3.66 -0.87
CA LEU A 80 13.36 -2.63 -0.18
C LEU A 80 13.48 -1.41 -1.10
N ASN A 81 12.75 -0.34 -0.76
CA ASN A 81 12.75 0.88 -1.55
C ASN A 81 14.00 1.70 -1.26
N THR A 82 14.58 2.30 -2.30
CA THR A 82 15.68 3.24 -2.13
C THR A 82 15.20 4.68 -2.08
N GLU A 83 16.05 5.55 -1.56
CA GLU A 83 15.74 6.96 -1.43
C GLU A 83 15.68 7.65 -2.78
N LEU A 84 14.68 8.52 -2.93
CA LEU A 84 14.55 9.42 -4.05
C LEU A 84 15.35 10.69 -3.84
N ASN A 85 15.74 11.32 -4.93
CA ASN A 85 16.14 12.72 -4.88
C ASN A 85 14.91 13.56 -4.50
N PRO A 86 14.99 14.39 -3.45
CA PRO A 86 13.88 15.26 -3.07
C PRO A 86 13.48 16.21 -4.21
N ASP A 87 12.20 16.22 -4.53
CA ASP A 87 11.59 17.17 -5.45
C ASP A 87 10.91 18.29 -4.66
N ILE A 88 11.55 19.46 -4.64
CA ILE A 88 11.07 20.64 -3.92
C ILE A 88 9.70 21.16 -4.41
N SER A 89 9.22 20.70 -5.57
CA SER A 89 7.90 21.05 -6.10
C SER A 89 6.77 20.15 -5.60
N ASN A 90 7.10 18.99 -5.01
CA ASN A 90 6.16 17.99 -4.53
C ASN A 90 6.38 17.73 -3.03
N TYR A 91 5.74 18.53 -2.17
CA TYR A 91 5.93 18.51 -0.71
C TYR A 91 5.51 17.20 -0.03
N ASP A 92 4.62 16.44 -0.65
CA ASP A 92 4.14 15.13 -0.18
C ASP A 92 4.89 13.96 -0.84
N GLN A 93 5.95 14.22 -1.60
CA GLN A 93 6.79 13.16 -2.15
C GLN A 93 7.35 12.30 -1.01
N PRO A 94 7.12 10.97 -1.02
CA PRO A 94 7.73 10.08 -0.03
C PRO A 94 9.24 10.00 -0.25
N LEU A 95 10.01 9.94 0.84
CA LEU A 95 11.47 9.78 0.77
C LEU A 95 11.89 8.52 0.01
N LYS A 96 11.10 7.44 0.11
CA LYS A 96 11.35 6.14 -0.50
C LYS A 96 10.06 5.62 -1.11
N THR A 97 10.12 5.12 -2.33
CA THR A 97 8.94 4.60 -3.02
C THR A 97 9.31 3.60 -4.11
N SER A 98 8.35 2.74 -4.45
CA SER A 98 8.35 1.97 -5.68
C SER A 98 7.13 2.35 -6.52
N TYR A 99 7.37 2.70 -7.77
CA TYR A 99 6.34 2.84 -8.79
C TYR A 99 6.16 1.50 -9.50
N VAL A 100 4.99 0.90 -9.35
CA VAL A 100 4.66 -0.45 -9.83
C VAL A 100 3.74 -0.35 -11.04
N THR A 101 4.12 -1.01 -12.14
CA THR A 101 3.33 -1.07 -13.38
C THR A 101 3.37 -2.47 -13.98
N ASN A 102 2.57 -2.69 -15.02
CA ASN A 102 2.58 -3.93 -15.82
C ASN A 102 2.42 -5.19 -14.96
N ILE A 103 1.54 -5.12 -13.95
CA ILE A 103 1.22 -6.28 -13.11
C ILE A 103 0.52 -7.31 -14.00
N ASN A 104 1.24 -8.38 -14.31
CA ASN A 104 0.77 -9.51 -15.07
C ASN A 104 0.47 -10.65 -14.09
N GLN A 105 -0.82 -10.80 -13.82
CA GLN A 105 -1.38 -11.72 -12.84
C GLN A 105 -2.48 -12.55 -13.52
N SER A 106 -2.54 -13.86 -13.21
CA SER A 106 -3.64 -14.71 -13.68
C SER A 106 -4.93 -14.45 -12.89
N PRO A 107 -6.12 -14.41 -13.52
CA PRO A 107 -7.40 -14.24 -12.82
C PRO A 107 -7.68 -15.29 -11.75
N ASP A 108 -7.08 -16.47 -11.84
CA ASP A 108 -7.24 -17.57 -10.88
C ASP A 108 -6.15 -17.59 -9.79
N SER A 109 -5.41 -16.50 -9.65
CA SER A 109 -4.40 -16.29 -8.60
C SER A 109 -4.83 -15.20 -7.62
N ASP A 110 -4.22 -15.20 -6.45
CA ASP A 110 -4.38 -14.19 -5.42
C ASP A 110 -3.06 -13.45 -5.27
N LEU A 111 -3.12 -12.12 -5.36
CA LEU A 111 -2.01 -11.21 -5.15
C LEU A 111 -2.38 -10.26 -4.02
N PHE A 112 -1.56 -10.24 -2.99
CA PHE A 112 -1.74 -9.38 -1.83
C PHE A 112 -0.49 -8.59 -1.59
N PHE A 113 -0.62 -7.28 -1.36
CA PHE A 113 0.49 -6.45 -0.90
C PHE A 113 0.31 -6.12 0.58
N GLN A 114 1.41 -6.16 1.30
CA GLN A 114 1.44 -5.99 2.74
C GLN A 114 2.47 -4.98 3.17
N TRP A 115 2.10 -4.14 4.15
CA TRP A 115 3.05 -3.21 4.74
C TRP A 115 3.97 -3.93 5.73
N ASP A 116 5.07 -3.29 6.08
CA ASP A 116 6.13 -3.83 6.90
C ASP A 116 6.84 -5.06 6.28
N ILE A 117 7.25 -6.02 7.11
CA ILE A 117 8.01 -7.21 6.72
C ILE A 117 7.26 -8.49 7.11
N PRO A 118 7.48 -9.61 6.41
CA PRO A 118 6.87 -10.88 6.77
C PRO A 118 7.27 -11.31 8.19
N ALA A 119 6.28 -11.59 9.04
CA ALA A 119 6.49 -12.14 10.38
C ALA A 119 7.21 -13.50 10.33
N SER A 120 7.78 -13.99 11.43
CA SER A 120 8.51 -15.27 11.46
C SER A 120 7.69 -16.49 11.05
N GLY A 121 6.35 -16.41 11.12
CA GLY A 121 5.38 -17.40 10.66
C GLY A 121 4.44 -16.88 9.56
N TRP A 122 4.92 -16.02 8.66
CA TRP A 122 4.12 -15.29 7.66
C TRP A 122 3.24 -16.14 6.73
N THR A 123 3.46 -17.44 6.64
CA THR A 123 2.61 -18.37 5.87
C THR A 123 1.28 -18.68 6.55
N GLN A 124 1.04 -18.17 7.76
CA GLN A 124 -0.21 -18.32 8.49
C GLN A 124 -1.30 -17.35 7.96
N LYS A 125 -2.57 -17.76 8.10
CA LYS A 125 -3.74 -17.13 7.45
C LYS A 125 -4.13 -15.75 8.01
N ASP A 126 -3.60 -15.36 9.17
CA ASP A 126 -4.01 -14.14 9.89
C ASP A 126 -3.16 -12.91 9.55
N VAL A 127 -2.91 -12.70 8.25
CA VAL A 127 -2.14 -11.55 7.75
C VAL A 127 -3.03 -10.31 7.77
N THR A 128 -2.93 -9.50 8.82
CA THR A 128 -3.76 -8.28 9.01
C THR A 128 -3.20 -7.05 8.31
N ASN A 129 -1.98 -7.13 7.77
CA ASN A 129 -1.25 -6.01 7.20
C ASN A 129 -1.43 -5.87 5.67
N GLN A 130 -2.54 -6.36 5.13
CA GLN A 130 -2.86 -6.28 3.70
C GLN A 130 -3.44 -4.91 3.36
N PHE A 131 -2.90 -4.26 2.33
CA PHE A 131 -3.38 -2.97 1.84
C PHE A 131 -3.80 -2.96 0.37
N PHE A 132 -3.50 -4.03 -0.36
CA PHE A 132 -3.93 -4.20 -1.73
C PHE A 132 -4.22 -5.67 -1.97
N GLU A 133 -5.33 -5.94 -2.64
CA GLU A 133 -5.78 -7.27 -3.02
C GLU A 133 -6.21 -7.30 -4.47
N ASN A 134 -5.77 -8.31 -5.20
CA ASN A 134 -6.37 -8.67 -6.47
C ASN A 134 -6.46 -10.20 -6.55
N PRO A 135 -7.67 -10.78 -6.57
CA PRO A 135 -8.98 -10.12 -6.53
C PRO A 135 -9.36 -9.58 -5.14
N ILE A 136 -10.40 -8.75 -5.11
CA ILE A 136 -11.13 -8.39 -3.89
C ILE A 136 -12.32 -9.34 -3.71
N ILE A 137 -12.64 -9.72 -2.47
CA ILE A 137 -13.86 -10.45 -2.15
C ILE A 137 -14.96 -9.46 -1.70
N LEU A 138 -15.94 -9.23 -2.57
CA LEU A 138 -17.08 -8.36 -2.27
C LEU A 138 -18.19 -9.16 -1.59
N GLU A 139 -18.72 -8.63 -0.49
CA GLU A 139 -19.84 -9.23 0.24
C GLU A 139 -21.14 -8.54 -0.15
N THR A 140 -22.12 -9.29 -0.63
CA THR A 140 -23.49 -8.80 -0.87
C THR A 140 -24.46 -9.55 0.02
N PHE A 141 -25.49 -8.86 0.52
CA PHE A 141 -26.52 -9.47 1.35
C PHE A 141 -27.83 -9.57 0.57
N ASP A 142 -28.30 -10.80 0.35
CA ASP A 142 -29.62 -11.06 -0.21
C ASP A 142 -30.65 -11.03 0.93
N TRP A 143 -31.43 -9.95 0.98
CA TRP A 143 -32.49 -9.75 1.97
C TRP A 143 -33.65 -10.73 1.83
N ASN A 144 -33.87 -11.33 0.66
CA ASN A 144 -34.94 -12.30 0.45
C ASN A 144 -34.57 -13.67 1.02
N THR A 145 -33.31 -14.08 0.88
CA THR A 145 -32.82 -15.37 1.41
C THR A 145 -32.10 -15.25 2.76
N MET A 146 -31.88 -14.02 3.24
CA MET A 146 -31.04 -13.69 4.41
C MET A 146 -29.64 -14.31 4.34
N LYS A 147 -29.06 -14.37 3.14
CA LYS A 147 -27.73 -14.97 2.90
C LYS A 147 -26.73 -13.93 2.43
N LYS A 148 -25.50 -14.08 2.93
CA LYS A 148 -24.32 -13.40 2.39
C LYS A 148 -23.83 -14.16 1.16
N ASN A 149 -23.67 -13.46 0.06
CA ASN A 149 -23.04 -13.92 -1.17
C ASN A 149 -21.69 -13.24 -1.31
N PHE A 150 -20.68 -13.99 -1.75
CA PHE A 150 -19.33 -13.48 -1.94
C PHE A 150 -18.97 -13.51 -3.42
N THR A 151 -18.59 -12.36 -3.96
CA THR A 151 -18.14 -12.22 -5.35
C THR A 151 -16.64 -12.00 -5.36
N ARG A 152 -15.90 -12.87 -6.06
CA ARG A 152 -14.46 -12.72 -6.28
C ARG A 152 -14.23 -11.80 -7.47
N GLN A 153 -13.97 -10.53 -7.20
CA GLN A 153 -13.78 -9.49 -8.21
C GLN A 153 -12.30 -9.37 -8.59
N PHE A 154 -11.92 -9.94 -9.73
CA PHE A 154 -10.60 -9.73 -10.34
C PHE A 154 -10.58 -8.45 -11.16
N PHE A 155 -9.46 -7.73 -11.12
CA PHE A 155 -9.21 -6.56 -11.94
C PHE A 155 -8.11 -6.87 -12.95
N ASP A 156 -8.50 -7.03 -14.23
CA ASP A 156 -7.56 -7.17 -15.35
C ASP A 156 -6.76 -5.88 -15.59
N HIS A 157 -7.34 -4.74 -15.21
CA HIS A 157 -6.74 -3.43 -15.34
C HIS A 157 -6.43 -2.86 -13.96
N ILE A 158 -5.14 -2.72 -13.68
CA ILE A 158 -4.60 -2.12 -12.46
C ILE A 158 -3.85 -0.86 -12.87
N GLU A 159 -4.25 0.29 -12.31
CA GLU A 159 -3.54 1.55 -12.52
C GLU A 159 -2.10 1.43 -11.98
N PRO A 160 -1.16 2.26 -12.45
CA PRO A 160 0.15 2.36 -11.82
C PRO A 160 0.03 2.63 -10.31
N LEU A 161 0.73 1.83 -9.51
CA LEU A 161 0.66 1.92 -8.05
C LEU A 161 1.91 2.61 -7.51
N GLN A 162 1.73 3.59 -6.63
CA GLN A 162 2.83 4.28 -5.97
C GLN A 162 2.86 3.91 -4.48
N ILE A 163 3.86 3.14 -4.09
CA ILE A 163 3.97 2.57 -2.75
C ILE A 163 5.09 3.30 -1.99
N GLY A 164 4.71 4.42 -1.37
CA GLY A 164 5.61 5.34 -0.68
C GLY A 164 5.97 4.94 0.75
N VAL A 165 6.58 3.77 0.93
CA VAL A 165 7.10 3.29 2.23
C VAL A 165 8.54 2.83 2.11
N LYS A 166 9.24 2.67 3.25
CA LYS A 166 10.66 2.20 3.27
C LYS A 166 10.81 0.77 2.74
N TYR A 167 9.89 -0.10 3.11
CA TYR A 167 9.84 -1.50 2.71
C TYR A 167 8.40 -2.00 2.79
N TRP A 168 8.11 -3.01 1.99
CA TRP A 168 6.84 -3.72 1.94
C TRP A 168 7.08 -5.11 1.38
N TYR A 169 6.06 -5.96 1.35
CA TYR A 169 6.16 -7.24 0.67
C TYR A 169 4.87 -7.59 -0.05
N PHE A 170 4.95 -8.58 -0.93
CA PHE A 170 3.77 -9.17 -1.51
C PHE A 170 3.80 -10.68 -1.41
N THR A 171 2.61 -11.27 -1.43
CA THR A 171 2.39 -12.70 -1.54
C THR A 171 1.59 -13.01 -2.79
N ALA A 172 1.97 -14.05 -3.51
CA ALA A 172 1.27 -14.48 -4.72
C ALA A 172 1.00 -15.99 -4.67
N SER A 173 -0.26 -16.40 -4.85
CA SER A 173 -0.61 -17.83 -4.86
C SER A 173 -0.14 -18.55 -6.13
N LYS A 174 0.11 -17.80 -7.21
CA LYS A 174 0.67 -18.27 -8.50
C LYS A 174 1.74 -17.31 -9.02
N PRO A 175 2.53 -17.72 -10.03
CA PRO A 175 3.45 -16.83 -10.72
C PRO A 175 2.82 -15.50 -11.14
N VAL A 176 3.48 -14.41 -10.78
CA VAL A 176 3.14 -13.03 -11.12
C VAL A 176 4.41 -12.31 -11.55
N SER A 177 4.29 -11.34 -12.44
CA SER A 177 5.38 -10.42 -12.77
C SER A 177 4.89 -8.97 -12.78
N MET A 178 5.74 -8.04 -12.40
CA MET A 178 5.46 -6.61 -12.45
C MET A 178 6.74 -5.82 -12.69
N THR A 179 6.62 -4.63 -13.25
CA THR A 179 7.72 -3.68 -13.36
C THR A 179 7.74 -2.79 -12.12
N MET A 180 8.90 -2.65 -11.49
CA MET A 180 9.11 -1.75 -10.35
C MET A 180 10.25 -0.79 -10.65
N GLU A 181 10.06 0.48 -10.29
CA GLU A 181 11.06 1.53 -10.49
C GLU A 181 11.11 2.46 -9.28
N SER A 182 12.32 2.91 -8.91
CA SER A 182 12.53 3.93 -7.88
C SER A 182 12.26 5.31 -8.47
N LYS A 183 10.98 5.66 -8.58
CA LYS A 183 10.55 6.98 -9.06
C LYS A 183 9.27 7.42 -8.37
N TYR A 184 9.06 8.73 -8.37
CA TYR A 184 7.82 9.36 -7.96
C TYR A 184 7.09 9.92 -9.18
N VAL A 185 5.79 9.69 -9.25
CA VAL A 185 4.88 10.36 -10.17
C VAL A 185 3.82 11.03 -9.31
N SER A 186 3.73 12.35 -9.40
CA SER A 186 2.70 13.10 -8.67
C SER A 186 1.31 12.61 -9.07
N ASN A 187 0.50 12.29 -8.07
CA ASN A 187 -0.85 11.74 -8.21
C ASN A 187 -1.88 12.55 -7.41
N LEU A 188 -1.56 13.81 -7.08
CA LEU A 188 -2.50 14.78 -6.46
C LEU A 188 -3.79 14.90 -7.26
N MET A 189 -3.67 14.94 -8.59
CA MET A 189 -4.79 14.87 -9.53
C MET A 189 -4.51 13.72 -10.49
N TYR A 190 -5.25 12.64 -10.33
CA TYR A 190 -5.10 11.44 -11.15
C TYR A 190 -6.40 11.14 -11.90
N THR A 191 -6.30 10.66 -13.13
CA THR A 191 -7.45 10.18 -13.91
C THR A 191 -7.22 8.73 -14.24
N ALA A 192 -8.09 7.86 -13.73
CA ALA A 192 -8.08 6.44 -14.04
C ALA A 192 -8.26 6.20 -15.54
N THR A 193 -7.61 5.17 -16.06
CA THR A 193 -7.51 4.93 -17.51
C THR A 193 -8.53 3.91 -18.02
N SER A 194 -9.29 3.27 -17.12
CA SER A 194 -10.37 2.34 -17.43
C SER A 194 -11.57 2.56 -16.50
N VAL A 195 -12.78 2.26 -17.02
CA VAL A 195 -14.02 2.24 -16.22
C VAL A 195 -13.99 1.11 -15.19
N ASN A 196 -13.44 -0.04 -15.59
CA ASN A 196 -13.20 -1.19 -14.72
C ASN A 196 -11.72 -1.18 -14.32
N THR A 197 -11.43 -0.78 -13.10
CA THR A 197 -10.06 -0.50 -12.65
C THR A 197 -9.92 -0.65 -11.15
N THR A 198 -8.70 -0.92 -10.70
CA THR A 198 -8.27 -0.71 -9.31
C THR A 198 -6.95 0.05 -9.28
N GLY A 199 -6.76 0.86 -8.25
CA GLY A 199 -5.51 1.58 -8.02
C GLY A 199 -5.28 1.81 -6.54
N LEU A 200 -4.23 2.56 -6.20
CA LEU A 200 -3.77 2.71 -4.82
C LEU A 200 -3.29 4.15 -4.56
N ILE A 201 -3.70 4.72 -3.43
CA ILE A 201 -3.10 5.92 -2.83
C ILE A 201 -2.52 5.53 -1.47
N VAL A 202 -1.25 5.89 -1.23
CA VAL A 202 -0.52 5.61 0.00
C VAL A 202 0.05 6.91 0.56
N ASN A 203 -0.06 7.09 1.88
CA ASN A 203 0.64 8.14 2.60
C ASN A 203 1.42 7.55 3.79
N ASP A 204 2.64 8.04 3.99
CA ASP A 204 3.51 7.65 5.12
C ASP A 204 4.20 8.85 5.78
N PHE A 205 3.73 10.08 5.59
CA PHE A 205 4.19 11.25 6.37
C PHE A 205 3.33 12.50 6.07
N VAL A 206 3.83 13.38 5.19
CA VAL A 206 3.18 14.61 4.74
C VAL A 206 2.15 14.27 3.68
N PHE A 207 0.94 14.81 3.82
CA PHE A 207 -0.15 14.55 2.89
C PHE A 207 -0.77 15.83 2.37
N LEU A 208 -0.94 15.89 1.05
CA LEU A 208 -1.78 16.87 0.36
C LEU A 208 -3.03 16.17 -0.18
N GLU A 209 -4.10 16.93 -0.43
CA GLU A 209 -5.33 16.35 -0.97
C GLU A 209 -5.08 15.65 -2.31
N HIS A 210 -5.58 14.43 -2.44
CA HIS A 210 -5.55 13.65 -3.67
C HIS A 210 -6.95 13.51 -4.25
N VAL A 211 -7.07 13.63 -5.55
CA VAL A 211 -8.31 13.42 -6.30
C VAL A 211 -8.07 12.39 -7.40
N VAL A 212 -8.83 11.31 -7.35
CA VAL A 212 -8.90 10.30 -8.40
C VAL A 212 -10.19 10.52 -9.17
N ASN A 213 -10.08 10.84 -10.46
CA ASN A 213 -11.19 10.96 -11.39
C ASN A 213 -11.43 9.63 -12.10
N PHE A 214 -12.68 9.23 -12.21
CA PHE A 214 -13.06 7.98 -12.85
C PHE A 214 -13.76 8.22 -14.18
N PRO A 215 -13.39 7.50 -15.25
CA PRO A 215 -14.21 7.44 -16.44
C PRO A 215 -15.53 6.72 -16.11
N LEU A 216 -16.63 7.24 -16.67
CA LEU A 216 -17.99 6.74 -16.42
C LEU A 216 -18.52 5.97 -17.63
N ASP A 217 -19.20 4.86 -17.36
CA ASP A 217 -20.13 4.23 -18.29
C ASP A 217 -21.54 4.31 -17.70
N LEU A 218 -22.29 5.33 -18.12
CA LEU A 218 -23.66 5.57 -17.64
C LEU A 218 -24.68 4.59 -18.24
N THR A 219 -24.27 3.65 -19.09
CA THR A 219 -25.15 2.62 -19.65
C THR A 219 -25.19 1.36 -18.79
N ARG A 220 -24.35 1.27 -17.75
CA ARG A 220 -24.24 0.11 -16.87
C ARG A 220 -24.37 0.51 -15.41
N VAL A 221 -24.83 -0.44 -14.59
CA VAL A 221 -24.69 -0.35 -13.14
C VAL A 221 -23.20 -0.29 -12.81
N ARG A 222 -22.83 0.47 -11.78
CA ARG A 222 -21.46 0.57 -11.31
C ARG A 222 -21.38 0.28 -9.83
N THR A 223 -20.35 -0.45 -9.43
CA THR A 223 -19.90 -0.58 -8.05
C THR A 223 -18.56 0.14 -7.94
N ILE A 224 -18.46 1.02 -6.94
CA ILE A 224 -17.20 1.64 -6.52
C ILE A 224 -16.91 1.26 -5.08
N GLY A 225 -15.65 1.27 -4.70
CA GLY A 225 -15.30 0.93 -3.33
C GLY A 225 -13.83 1.09 -3.03
N THR A 226 -13.52 0.90 -1.75
CA THR A 226 -12.18 1.02 -1.21
C THR A 226 -11.87 -0.09 -0.22
N LEU A 227 -10.62 -0.51 -0.20
CA LEU A 227 -10.02 -1.25 0.91
C LEU A 227 -9.02 -0.31 1.61
N ILE A 228 -9.26 0.00 2.88
CA ILE A 228 -8.52 1.02 3.61
C ILE A 228 -7.85 0.45 4.85
N SER A 229 -6.58 0.77 5.04
CA SER A 229 -5.93 0.70 6.35
C SER A 229 -5.38 2.08 6.70
N ALA A 230 -5.80 2.64 7.83
CA ALA A 230 -5.49 4.00 8.26
C ALA A 230 -5.00 4.01 9.71
N PHE A 231 -3.96 4.81 9.97
CA PHE A 231 -3.31 5.02 11.25
C PHE A 231 -3.20 6.53 11.51
N PRO A 232 -4.32 7.20 11.84
CA PRO A 232 -4.34 8.64 11.98
C PRO A 232 -3.54 9.13 13.21
N GLU A 233 -2.78 10.21 13.06
CA GLU A 233 -2.05 10.86 14.16
C GLU A 233 -2.66 12.23 14.48
N SER A 234 -3.49 12.31 15.53
CA SER A 234 -4.20 13.55 15.93
C SER A 234 -4.91 14.26 14.76
N SER A 235 -5.40 13.48 13.80
CA SER A 235 -6.00 13.94 12.55
C SER A 235 -7.18 13.04 12.18
N THR A 236 -8.05 13.52 11.29
CA THR A 236 -9.07 12.71 10.61
C THR A 236 -8.74 12.63 9.14
N ILE A 237 -8.68 11.41 8.61
CA ILE A 237 -8.47 11.13 7.18
C ILE A 237 -9.83 10.80 6.56
N ASN A 238 -10.21 11.50 5.50
CA ASN A 238 -11.49 11.35 4.82
C ASN A 238 -11.31 10.80 3.42
N PHE A 239 -12.16 9.85 3.06
CA PHE A 239 -12.26 9.25 1.74
C PHE A 239 -13.66 9.52 1.22
N VAL A 240 -13.77 10.42 0.23
CA VAL A 240 -15.05 10.98 -0.21
C VAL A 240 -15.26 10.65 -1.68
N TYR A 241 -16.17 9.72 -1.96
CA TYR A 241 -16.70 9.54 -3.29
C TYR A 241 -17.75 10.60 -3.59
N LYS A 242 -17.75 11.13 -4.82
CA LYS A 242 -18.74 12.11 -5.29
C LYS A 242 -19.26 11.73 -6.67
N ASP A 243 -20.56 11.92 -6.85
CA ASP A 243 -21.20 12.05 -8.17
C ASP A 243 -21.80 13.47 -8.29
N ASP A 244 -22.54 13.73 -9.37
CA ASP A 244 -23.11 15.06 -9.65
C ASP A 244 -24.16 15.51 -8.61
N GLN A 245 -24.68 14.60 -7.78
CA GLN A 245 -25.84 14.85 -6.90
C GLN A 245 -25.56 14.54 -5.42
N SER A 246 -24.58 13.70 -5.14
CA SER A 246 -24.41 13.05 -3.84
C SER A 246 -22.94 12.77 -3.53
N SER A 247 -22.68 12.44 -2.27
CA SER A 247 -21.35 12.03 -1.82
C SER A 247 -21.46 10.95 -0.76
N SER A 248 -20.52 10.01 -0.78
CA SER A 248 -20.32 9.00 0.24
C SER A 248 -18.99 9.24 0.91
N ARG A 249 -18.94 9.19 2.25
CA ARG A 249 -17.75 9.51 3.04
C ARG A 249 -17.44 8.41 4.03
N GLN A 250 -16.18 7.99 4.03
CA GLN A 250 -15.56 7.26 5.13
C GLN A 250 -14.55 8.18 5.82
N SER A 251 -14.60 8.24 7.14
CA SER A 251 -13.73 9.11 7.95
C SER A 251 -13.08 8.30 9.06
N PHE A 252 -11.77 8.42 9.19
CA PHE A 252 -10.98 7.67 10.17
C PHE A 252 -10.19 8.64 11.05
N SER A 253 -10.54 8.69 12.33
CA SER A 253 -9.83 9.42 13.39
C SER A 253 -9.10 8.49 14.37
N THR A 254 -9.27 7.18 14.18
CA THR A 254 -8.62 6.11 14.95
C THR A 254 -8.11 5.05 13.98
N GLU A 255 -7.21 4.21 14.47
CA GLU A 255 -6.67 3.10 13.68
C GLU A 255 -7.78 2.19 13.16
N GLN A 256 -7.74 1.92 11.85
CA GLN A 256 -8.54 0.90 11.20
C GLN A 256 -7.65 0.11 10.25
N THR A 257 -7.80 -1.20 10.25
CA THR A 257 -7.07 -2.10 9.34
C THR A 257 -8.07 -2.83 8.48
N HIS A 258 -7.83 -2.86 7.17
CA HIS A 258 -8.59 -3.70 6.23
C HIS A 258 -10.11 -3.39 6.23
N SER A 259 -10.44 -2.10 6.23
CA SER A 259 -11.82 -1.60 6.11
C SER A 259 -12.24 -1.64 4.65
N LEU A 260 -13.00 -2.67 4.27
CA LEU A 260 -13.62 -2.79 2.95
C LEU A 260 -14.97 -2.05 2.92
N PHE A 261 -15.17 -1.20 1.93
CA PHE A 261 -16.42 -0.51 1.67
C PHE A 261 -16.72 -0.51 0.18
N ASP A 262 -17.96 -0.74 -0.20
CA ASP A 262 -18.44 -0.58 -1.56
C ASP A 262 -19.87 -0.02 -1.61
N THR A 263 -20.22 0.58 -2.74
CA THR A 263 -21.56 1.12 -3.00
C THR A 263 -21.84 1.17 -4.50
N TYR A 264 -23.11 1.27 -4.86
CA TYR A 264 -23.59 1.37 -6.24
C TYR A 264 -23.58 2.81 -6.80
N MET A 265 -22.81 3.71 -6.18
CA MET A 265 -22.69 5.11 -6.59
C MET A 265 -21.98 5.23 -7.95
N GLN A 266 -22.51 6.07 -8.84
CA GLN A 266 -21.86 6.44 -10.10
C GLN A 266 -20.80 7.53 -9.89
N ALA A 267 -19.88 7.30 -8.95
CA ALA A 267 -18.95 8.32 -8.49
C ALA A 267 -17.97 8.72 -9.60
N SER A 268 -17.98 10.00 -10.00
CA SER A 268 -17.03 10.57 -10.94
C SER A 268 -15.67 10.83 -10.30
N SER A 269 -15.59 10.90 -8.97
CA SER A 269 -14.33 11.12 -8.27
C SER A 269 -14.27 10.49 -6.87
N LEU A 270 -13.06 10.23 -6.41
CA LEU A 270 -12.67 9.98 -5.02
C LEU A 270 -11.71 11.08 -4.58
N THR A 271 -12.08 11.83 -3.55
CA THR A 271 -11.20 12.81 -2.89
C THR A 271 -10.71 12.23 -1.56
N ILE A 272 -9.41 12.26 -1.34
CA ILE A 272 -8.78 11.88 -0.08
C ILE A 272 -8.15 13.13 0.52
N ASN A 273 -8.59 13.53 1.71
CA ASN A 273 -8.03 14.68 2.43
C ASN A 273 -7.91 14.38 3.92
N ALA A 274 -7.17 15.24 4.61
CA ALA A 274 -7.01 15.13 6.05
C ALA A 274 -7.06 16.49 6.74
N THR A 275 -7.35 16.49 8.03
CA THR A 275 -7.44 17.72 8.84
C THR A 275 -6.07 18.30 9.24
N ALA A 276 -4.97 17.59 8.95
CA ALA A 276 -3.61 17.99 9.27
C ALA A 276 -2.65 17.64 8.12
N LEU A 277 -1.56 18.40 7.99
CA LEU A 277 -0.50 18.17 6.99
C LEU A 277 0.25 16.85 7.22
N ILE A 278 0.34 16.41 8.48
CA ILE A 278 0.94 15.12 8.87
C ILE A 278 -0.19 14.29 9.49
N PRO A 279 -1.04 13.65 8.68
CA PRO A 279 -2.23 12.98 9.20
C PRO A 279 -1.96 11.60 9.78
N GLY A 280 -0.72 11.11 9.71
CA GLY A 280 -0.35 9.73 9.96
C GLY A 280 -0.30 8.91 8.68
N ARG A 281 -0.28 7.59 8.80
CA ARG A 281 -0.13 6.66 7.68
C ARG A 281 -1.48 6.16 7.19
N PHE A 282 -1.65 5.99 5.88
CA PHE A 282 -2.77 5.22 5.36
C PHE A 282 -2.45 4.57 4.02
N PHE A 283 -3.23 3.54 3.70
CA PHE A 283 -3.26 2.87 2.42
C PHE A 283 -4.72 2.76 1.97
N CYS A 284 -5.01 3.20 0.75
CA CYS A 284 -6.34 3.16 0.18
C CYS A 284 -6.26 2.56 -1.22
N GLN A 285 -6.59 1.27 -1.32
CA GLN A 285 -6.92 0.69 -2.60
C GLN A 285 -8.31 1.17 -2.99
N TYR A 286 -8.46 1.77 -4.16
CA TYR A 286 -9.76 2.14 -4.71
C TYR A 286 -10.08 1.24 -5.90
N PHE A 287 -11.36 1.08 -6.20
CA PHE A 287 -11.79 0.35 -7.38
C PHE A 287 -13.12 0.88 -7.94
N GLY A 288 -13.33 0.61 -9.22
CA GLY A 288 -14.58 0.75 -9.92
C GLY A 288 -14.80 -0.43 -10.85
N VAL A 289 -16.01 -0.97 -10.88
CA VAL A 289 -16.40 -2.04 -11.79
C VAL A 289 -17.83 -1.83 -12.27
N THR A 290 -18.07 -2.08 -13.55
CA THR A 290 -19.39 -2.07 -14.16
C THR A 290 -20.01 -3.45 -14.13
N GLY A 291 -21.32 -3.48 -13.88
CA GLY A 291 -22.15 -4.68 -13.94
C GLY A 291 -23.03 -4.69 -15.19
N ASP A 292 -24.29 -5.05 -14.96
CA ASP A 292 -25.31 -5.20 -15.99
C ASP A 292 -25.68 -3.88 -16.66
N LEU A 293 -26.22 -3.98 -17.89
CA LEU A 293 -26.78 -2.85 -18.62
C LEU A 293 -27.99 -2.28 -17.88
N LEU A 294 -28.06 -0.96 -17.78
CA LEU A 294 -29.24 -0.25 -17.29
C LEU A 294 -30.35 -0.27 -18.35
N PRO A 295 -31.63 -0.32 -17.95
CA PRO A 295 -32.75 -0.14 -18.85
C PRO A 295 -32.64 1.17 -19.66
N PRO A 296 -33.13 1.22 -20.92
CA PRO A 296 -33.19 2.46 -21.68
C PRO A 296 -33.99 3.53 -20.92
N GLY A 297 -33.39 4.70 -20.69
CA GLY A 297 -34.05 5.84 -20.05
C GLY A 297 -34.07 5.84 -18.52
N THR A 298 -33.49 4.85 -17.84
CA THR A 298 -33.26 4.95 -16.38
C THR A 298 -31.97 5.72 -16.09
N SER A 299 -32.08 6.82 -15.35
CA SER A 299 -30.99 7.31 -14.51
C SER A 299 -30.96 6.45 -13.24
N THR A 300 -29.79 5.94 -12.85
CA THR A 300 -29.65 5.21 -11.58
C THR A 300 -30.18 6.05 -10.41
N PRO A 301 -30.85 5.44 -9.42
CA PRO A 301 -31.24 6.16 -8.22
C PRO A 301 -29.98 6.70 -7.54
N SER A 302 -29.91 8.02 -7.39
CA SER A 302 -29.02 8.64 -6.42
C SER A 302 -29.46 8.16 -5.04
N THR A 303 -28.58 7.44 -4.33
CA THR A 303 -28.83 7.18 -2.91
C THR A 303 -28.83 8.55 -2.22
N PRO A 304 -29.94 9.02 -1.62
CA PRO A 304 -29.95 10.30 -0.96
C PRO A 304 -29.12 10.26 0.31
N SER A 305 -28.53 11.41 0.64
CA SER A 305 -27.89 11.76 1.92
C SER A 305 -26.50 11.18 2.15
N THR A 306 -25.64 12.02 2.75
CA THR A 306 -24.33 11.66 3.30
C THR A 306 -24.49 10.43 4.19
N VAL A 307 -24.14 9.26 3.67
CA VAL A 307 -23.94 8.09 4.53
C VAL A 307 -22.58 8.29 5.17
N GLU A 308 -22.58 8.92 6.35
CA GLU A 308 -21.42 8.88 7.22
C GLU A 308 -21.35 7.46 7.79
N THR A 309 -20.58 6.60 7.12
CA THR A 309 -20.32 5.28 7.67
C THR A 309 -19.18 5.44 8.67
N THR A 310 -19.52 5.67 9.93
CA THR A 310 -18.61 5.30 11.02
C THR A 310 -18.67 3.78 11.12
N MET A 311 -17.76 3.09 10.40
CA MET A 311 -17.63 1.65 10.62
C MET A 311 -17.29 1.42 12.09
N PRO A 312 -17.99 0.53 12.80
CA PRO A 312 -17.60 0.16 14.14
C PRO A 312 -16.18 -0.39 14.08
N SER A 313 -15.30 0.15 14.91
CA SER A 313 -13.91 -0.28 15.04
C SER A 313 -13.87 -1.76 15.38
N THR A 314 -13.70 -2.63 14.38
CA THR A 314 -13.24 -3.99 14.64
C THR A 314 -11.74 -3.92 14.87
N THR A 315 -11.36 -3.63 16.11
CA THR A 315 -10.00 -3.86 16.58
C THR A 315 -9.76 -5.38 16.54
N ARG A 316 -9.36 -5.93 15.40
CA ARG A 316 -8.65 -7.21 15.43
C ARG A 316 -7.30 -6.90 16.05
N ILE A 317 -7.17 -7.24 17.33
CA ILE A 317 -5.90 -7.20 18.06
C ILE A 317 -4.93 -8.07 17.27
N SER A 318 -4.06 -7.43 16.49
CA SER A 318 -2.95 -8.09 15.82
C SER A 318 -1.91 -8.42 16.88
N THR A 319 -1.86 -9.67 17.31
CA THR A 319 -0.75 -10.17 18.12
C THR A 319 0.39 -10.54 17.18
N THR A 320 1.16 -9.56 16.69
CA THR A 320 2.49 -9.84 16.16
C THR A 320 3.40 -10.21 17.33
N PRO A 321 4.09 -11.37 17.30
CA PRO A 321 5.12 -11.64 18.29
C PRO A 321 6.28 -10.67 18.04
N SER A 322 6.38 -9.67 18.92
CA SER A 322 7.58 -8.89 19.26
C SER A 322 8.80 -9.14 18.35
N ALA A 323 8.84 -8.46 17.21
CA ALA A 323 10.11 -8.04 16.63
C ALA A 323 10.46 -6.68 17.25
N ALA A 324 11.73 -6.54 17.63
CA ALA A 324 12.34 -5.52 18.49
C ALA A 324 12.10 -4.04 18.04
N PRO A 325 12.39 -3.06 18.92
CA PRO A 325 11.55 -1.88 19.13
C PRO A 325 11.71 -0.80 18.07
N HIS A 326 10.63 -0.03 17.91
CA HIS A 326 10.61 1.29 17.28
C HIS A 326 11.78 2.14 17.78
N GLU A 327 12.83 2.28 16.98
CA GLU A 327 13.83 3.32 17.20
C GLU A 327 13.26 4.67 16.76
N PHE A 328 12.82 5.38 17.78
CA PHE A 328 12.40 6.77 17.80
C PHE A 328 13.63 7.66 17.60
N GLN A 329 14.01 8.00 16.37
CA GLN A 329 15.07 8.99 16.12
C GLN A 329 14.49 10.41 16.05
N LEU A 330 14.36 10.97 17.26
CA LEU A 330 14.60 12.36 17.67
C LEU A 330 14.58 13.43 16.56
N ILE A 331 13.43 14.10 16.40
CA ILE A 331 13.37 15.44 15.81
C ILE A 331 13.93 16.40 16.87
N CYS A 332 15.18 16.82 16.69
CA CYS A 332 15.83 17.85 17.49
C CYS A 332 15.08 19.19 17.33
N PHE A 333 14.21 19.53 18.29
CA PHE A 333 13.83 20.92 18.50
C PHE A 333 15.00 21.67 19.11
N ILE A 334 15.76 22.36 18.26
CA ILE A 334 16.65 23.45 18.64
C ILE A 334 15.75 24.62 19.06
N ILE A 335 15.48 24.78 20.36
CA ILE A 335 14.99 26.04 20.92
C ILE A 335 15.73 26.34 22.24
N ALA A 336 16.77 27.18 22.07
CA ALA A 336 17.12 28.35 22.87
C ALA A 336 17.34 28.26 24.40
N PHE A 337 18.59 28.55 24.78
CA PHE A 337 19.03 29.54 25.79
C PHE A 337 18.52 29.47 27.24
N LEU A 338 19.45 29.15 28.15
CA LEU A 338 19.62 29.66 29.53
C LEU A 338 20.97 29.07 30.01
N LEU A 339 22.12 29.75 30.04
CA LEU A 339 22.47 31.00 30.73
C LEU A 339 22.05 31.00 32.21
N VAL A 340 22.72 30.20 33.05
CA VAL A 340 23.06 30.57 34.44
C VAL A 340 24.39 29.92 34.81
N LEU A 341 25.40 30.79 34.98
CA LEU A 341 26.67 30.69 35.74
C LEU A 341 27.54 29.44 35.59
#